data_AF-A0A2E6HEK8-F1
#
_entry.id   AF-A0A2E6HEK8-F1
#
_cell.length_a   1.000
_cell.length_b   1.000
_cell.length_c   1.000
_cell.angle_alpha   90.00
_cell.angle_beta   90.00
_cell.angle_gamma   90.00
#
_symmetry.space_group_name_H-M   'P 1'
#
loop_
_entity.id
_entity.type
_entity.pdbx_description
1 polymer ?
#
loop_
_entity_poly.entity_id
_entity_poly.type
_entity_poly.pdbx_seq_one_letter_code
_entity_poly.pdbx_strand_id
1 'polypeptide(L)'
;MRAFKICLGIFIGFIAGIIGFTLLGSVLSSFSIQKPAEIYRYSAEKSLIGYFLIFYPVAFMGFGSIAGGCLTIYLTRRKPKSK
;
A
#
# COMPACT_ATOMS: atom_id res chain seq x y z
N MET A 1 -14.70 21.71 -2.20
CA MET A 1 -14.44 20.66 -1.18
C MET A 1 -14.33 19.22 -1.72
N ARG A 2 -14.69 18.92 -2.99
CA ARG A 2 -14.60 17.54 -3.53
C ARG A 2 -13.17 17.03 -3.65
N ALA A 3 -12.26 17.89 -4.12
CA ALA A 3 -10.82 17.59 -4.23
C ALA A 3 -10.19 17.24 -2.87
N PHE A 4 -10.51 18.00 -1.82
CA PHE A 4 -10.02 17.73 -0.45
C PHE A 4 -10.40 16.33 0.03
N LYS A 5 -11.64 15.88 -0.22
CA LYS A 5 -12.08 14.53 0.13
C LYS A 5 -11.28 13.46 -0.62
N ILE A 6 -11.04 13.68 -1.92
CA ILE A 6 -10.24 12.75 -2.73
C ILE A 6 -8.80 12.68 -2.22
N CYS A 7 -8.18 13.81 -1.91
CA CYS A 7 -6.85 13.84 -1.29
C CYS A 7 -6.80 13.09 0.04
N LEU A 8 -7.83 13.25 0.89
CA LEU A 8 -7.94 12.52 2.15
C LEU A 8 -8.09 11.00 1.92
N GLY A 9 -8.87 10.61 0.91
CA GLY A 9 -9.02 9.22 0.49
C GLY A 9 -7.73 8.57 -0.01
N ILE A 10 -6.95 9.32 -0.81
CA ILE A 10 -5.62 8.91 -1.26
C ILE A 10 -4.68 8.73 -0.05
N PHE A 11 -4.69 9.66 0.90
CA PHE A 11 -3.86 9.59 2.10
C PHE A 11 -4.23 8.39 2.98
N ILE A 12 -5.52 8.14 3.21
CA ILE A 12 -5.98 6.95 3.95
C ILE A 12 -5.58 5.67 3.22
N GLY A 13 -5.76 5.63 1.90
CA GLY A 13 -5.34 4.51 1.06
C GLY A 13 -3.84 4.22 1.13
N PHE A 14 -3.02 5.27 1.15
CA PHE A 14 -1.57 5.17 1.34
C PHE A 14 -1.21 4.53 2.69
N ILE A 15 -1.79 5.01 3.79
CA ILE A 15 -1.57 4.45 5.14
C ILE A 15 -2.04 2.98 5.20
N ALA A 16 -3.19 2.67 4.62
CA ALA A 16 -3.69 1.30 4.54
C ALA A 16 -2.74 0.39 3.74
N GLY A 17 -2.14 0.91 2.66
CA GLY A 17 -1.10 0.20 1.89
C GLY A 17 0.13 -0.13 2.74
N ILE A 18 0.61 0.80 3.57
CA ILE A 18 1.75 0.57 4.49
C ILE A 18 1.41 -0.50 5.54
N ILE A 19 0.20 -0.44 6.12
CA ILE A 19 -0.25 -1.44 7.09
C ILE A 19 -0.36 -2.81 6.42
N GLY A 20 -0.93 -2.88 5.21
CA GLY A 20 -1.04 -4.10 4.42
C GLY A 20 0.33 -4.73 4.12
N PHE A 21 1.32 -3.93 3.75
CA PHE A 21 2.70 -4.40 3.56
C PHE A 21 3.29 -5.01 4.84
N THR A 22 3.08 -4.35 5.99
CA THR A 22 3.58 -4.80 7.29
C THR A 22 2.93 -6.12 7.73
N LEU A 23 1.62 -6.26 7.49
CA LEU A 23 0.88 -7.50 7.76
C LEU A 23 1.33 -8.63 6.84
N LEU A 24 1.51 -8.37 5.54
CA LEU A 24 1.97 -9.38 4.61
C LEU A 24 3.37 -9.90 4.98
N GLY A 25 4.29 -9.00 5.36
CA GLY A 25 5.60 -9.40 5.87
C GLY A 25 5.52 -10.24 7.15
N SER A 26 4.53 -10.00 8.00
CA SER A 26 4.27 -10.81 9.20
C SER A 26 3.73 -12.19 8.84
N VAL A 27 2.83 -12.29 7.87
CA VAL A 27 2.30 -13.57 7.37
C VAL A 27 3.40 -14.41 6.72
N LEU A 28 4.25 -13.82 5.87
CA LEU A 28 5.38 -14.53 5.26
C LEU A 28 6.32 -15.13 6.34
N SER A 29 6.54 -14.40 7.43
CA SER A 29 7.32 -14.90 8.56
C SER A 29 6.69 -16.10 9.26
N SER A 30 5.36 -16.23 9.28
CA SER A 30 4.68 -17.40 9.85
C SER A 30 4.87 -18.66 9.00
N PHE A 31 5.24 -18.52 7.72
CA PHE A 31 5.55 -19.63 6.82
C PHE A 31 7.06 -19.96 6.75
N SER A 32 7.87 -19.47 7.69
CA SER A 32 9.35 -19.59 7.66
C SER A 32 10.01 -19.00 6.41
N ILE A 33 9.30 -18.15 5.67
CA ILE A 33 9.90 -17.37 4.58
C ILE A 33 10.55 -16.14 5.22
N GLN A 34 11.84 -15.97 4.96
CA GLN A 34 12.63 -14.86 5.49
C GLN A 34 11.92 -13.52 5.25
N LYS A 35 11.82 -12.70 6.30
CA LYS A 35 11.09 -11.45 6.20
C LYS A 35 11.72 -10.56 5.12
N PRO A 36 10.89 -9.87 4.31
CA PRO A 36 11.31 -8.80 3.41
C PRO A 36 12.39 -7.87 3.96
N ALA A 37 12.23 -7.46 5.23
CA ALA A 37 13.11 -6.53 5.92
C ALA A 37 14.46 -7.15 6.33
N GLU A 38 14.51 -8.46 6.55
CA GLU A 38 15.74 -9.20 6.87
C GLU A 38 16.63 -9.37 5.65
N ILE A 39 16.01 -9.70 4.50
CA ILE A 39 16.69 -9.76 3.21
C ILE A 39 17.31 -8.39 2.88
N TYR A 40 16.59 -7.31 3.18
CA TYR A 40 17.07 -5.94 3.02
C TYR A 40 18.32 -5.61 3.84
N ARG A 41 18.49 -6.26 5.01
CA ARG A 41 19.54 -5.93 5.98
C ARG A 41 20.81 -6.76 5.79
N TYR A 42 20.70 -7.97 5.23
CA TYR A 42 21.80 -8.94 5.17
C TYR A 42 22.15 -9.44 3.75
N SER A 43 21.39 -9.09 2.71
CA SER A 43 21.69 -9.54 1.34
C SER A 43 22.82 -8.71 0.71
N ALA A 44 24.05 -9.23 0.76
CA ALA A 44 25.19 -8.68 0.01
C ALA A 44 25.14 -9.02 -1.50
N GLU A 45 24.34 -10.01 -1.90
CA GLU A 45 24.15 -10.40 -3.30
C GLU A 45 22.99 -9.65 -3.95
N LYS A 46 23.18 -9.25 -5.22
CA LYS A 46 22.12 -8.72 -6.08
C LYS A 46 21.14 -9.84 -6.46
N SER A 47 20.29 -10.22 -5.50
CA SER A 47 19.22 -11.19 -5.72
C SER A 47 18.01 -10.52 -6.37
N LEU A 48 17.39 -11.20 -7.34
CA LEU A 48 16.12 -10.79 -7.97
C LEU A 48 15.03 -10.56 -6.92
N ILE A 49 15.07 -11.34 -5.83
CA ILE A 49 14.20 -11.22 -4.67
C ILE A 49 14.39 -9.86 -3.97
N GLY A 50 15.64 -9.38 -3.84
CA GLY A 50 15.96 -8.08 -3.26
C GLY A 50 15.40 -6.92 -4.08
N TYR A 51 15.47 -7.01 -5.41
CA TYR A 51 14.84 -6.03 -6.30
C TYR A 51 13.32 -6.02 -6.19
N PHE A 52 12.69 -7.19 -6.16
CA PHE A 52 11.24 -7.30 -5.94
C PHE A 52 10.82 -6.70 -4.59
N LEU A 53 11.65 -6.88 -3.56
CA LEU A 53 11.43 -6.38 -2.21
C LEU A 53 11.58 -4.86 -2.08
N ILE A 54 12.46 -4.23 -2.86
CA ILE A 54 12.56 -2.76 -2.95
C ILE A 54 11.28 -2.17 -3.58
N PHE A 55 10.73 -2.84 -4.60
CA PHE A 55 9.52 -2.39 -5.28
C PHE A 55 8.23 -2.66 -4.50
N TYR A 56 8.23 -3.63 -3.60
CA TYR A 56 7.05 -4.10 -2.89
C TYR A 56 6.35 -3.01 -2.03
N PRO A 57 7.07 -2.27 -1.16
CA PRO A 57 6.47 -1.17 -0.41
C PRO A 57 5.90 -0.09 -1.32
N VAL A 58 6.64 0.25 -2.39
CA VAL A 58 6.24 1.29 -3.36
C VAL A 58 4.97 0.87 -4.08
N ALA A 59 4.86 -0.40 -4.48
CA ALA A 59 3.67 -0.95 -5.10
C ALA A 59 2.47 -0.92 -4.15
N PHE A 60 2.62 -1.37 -2.90
CA PHE A 60 1.54 -1.34 -1.90
C PHE A 60 1.06 0.08 -1.58
N MET A 61 1.99 1.03 -1.48
CA MET A 61 1.67 2.45 -1.30
C MET A 61 0.94 3.02 -2.52
N GLY A 62 1.40 2.71 -3.73
CA GLY A 62 0.78 3.15 -4.99
C GLY A 62 -0.62 2.57 -5.18
N PHE A 63 -0.77 1.26 -5.04
CA PHE A 63 -2.07 0.58 -5.15
C PHE A 63 -3.04 1.05 -4.06
N GLY A 64 -2.58 1.19 -2.82
CA GLY A 64 -3.38 1.72 -1.72
C GLY A 64 -3.89 3.14 -2.01
N SER A 65 -2.99 4.01 -2.48
CA SER A 65 -3.32 5.40 -2.86
C SER A 65 -4.34 5.47 -4.00
N ILE A 66 -4.15 4.67 -5.06
CA ILE A 66 -5.07 4.60 -6.20
C ILE A 66 -6.42 4.06 -5.77
N ALA A 67 -6.44 2.97 -4.99
CA ALA A 67 -7.68 2.36 -4.49
C ALA A 67 -8.46 3.32 -3.59
N GLY A 68 -7.78 3.99 -2.65
CA GLY A 68 -8.39 4.98 -1.75
C GLY A 68 -8.93 6.20 -2.50
N GLY A 69 -8.20 6.69 -3.50
CA GLY A 69 -8.63 7.76 -4.39
C GLY A 69 -9.86 7.36 -5.22
N CYS A 70 -9.82 6.22 -5.90
CA CYS A 70 -10.91 5.69 -6.71
C CYS A 70 -12.17 5.43 -5.87
N LEU A 71 -12.03 4.81 -4.70
CA LEU A 71 -13.14 4.57 -3.78
C LEU A 71 -13.78 5.88 -3.33
N THR A 72 -12.97 6.89 -3.02
CA THR A 72 -13.48 8.19 -2.59
C THR A 72 -14.15 8.94 -3.73
N ILE A 73 -13.63 8.88 -4.96
CA ILE A 73 -14.29 9.42 -6.15
C ILE A 73 -15.64 8.75 -6.35
N TYR A 74 -15.69 7.42 -6.26
CA TYR A 74 -16.92 6.64 -6.42
C TYR A 74 -17.98 7.01 -5.37
N LEU A 75 -17.59 7.03 -4.09
CA LEU A 75 -18.49 7.42 -2.98
C LEU A 75 -18.95 8.87 -3.11
N THR A 76 -18.09 9.77 -3.58
CA THR A 76 -18.44 11.18 -3.76
C THR A 76 -19.26 11.41 -5.05
N ARG A 77 -19.24 10.50 -6.02
CA ARG A 77 -20.17 10.49 -7.18
C ARG A 77 -21.53 9.89 -6.82
N ARG A 78 -21.56 8.93 -5.90
CA ARG A 78 -22.81 8.30 -5.42
C ARG A 78 -23.61 9.12 -4.41
N LYS A 79 -23.04 10.14 -3.76
CA LYS A 79 -23.87 11.08 -2.98
C LYS A 79 -24.70 11.94 -3.95
N PRO A 80 -26.04 11.78 -4.01
CA PRO A 80 -26.87 12.75 -4.71
C PRO A 80 -26.63 14.11 -4.06
N LYS A 81 -26.80 15.21 -4.83
CA LYS A 81 -26.92 16.56 -4.26
C LYS A 81 -28.12 16.55 -3.31
N SER A 82 -27.91 16.18 -2.04
CA SER A 82 -28.88 16.51 -1.00
C SER A 82 -28.77 18.02 -0.81
N LYS A 83 -29.88 18.69 -1.11
CA LYS A 83 -30.11 20.13 -0.98
C LYS A 83 -29.55 20.69 0.33
#